data_AF-A0A7S0L9X4-F1
#
_entry.id   AF-A0A7S0L9X4-F1
#
_cell.length_a   1.000
_cell.length_b   1.000
_cell.length_c   1.000
_cell.angle_alpha   90.00
_cell.angle_beta   90.00
_cell.angle_gamma   90.00
#
_symmetry.space_group_name_H-M   'P 1'
#
loop_
_entity.id
_entity.type
_entity.pdbx_description
1 polymer ?
#
loop_
_entity_poly.entity_id
_entity_poly.type
_entity_poly.pdbx_seq_one_letter_code
_entity_poly.pdbx_strand_id
1 'polypeptide(L)'
;EACGGKALALQADLCQPKDVERIFSTTKQLAGDRLAAVVVNHGVNVPGPCISMTDESLDHVLDTNVRSAFMVLRAAALNVRNGGSIVAISSSLVGSKVAGNAAYAGSKAALETIVAVLAKELKGRLNVNCIAPGPIESELFYAGKT
;
A
#
# COMPACT_ATOMS: atom_id res chain seq x y z
N GLU A 1 -11.92 -6.28 18.34
CA GLU A 1 -13.00 -6.75 19.23
C GLU A 1 -12.71 -6.54 20.72
N ALA A 2 -11.47 -6.75 21.20
CA ALA A 2 -11.11 -6.56 22.61
C ALA A 2 -11.41 -5.16 23.23
N CYS A 3 -11.48 -4.10 22.41
CA CYS A 3 -11.85 -2.74 22.85
C CYS A 3 -13.29 -2.34 22.48
N GLY A 4 -14.20 -3.31 22.24
CA GLY A 4 -15.61 -3.06 21.91
C GLY A 4 -15.90 -2.67 20.44
N GLY A 5 -14.87 -2.62 19.59
CA GLY A 5 -15.03 -2.40 18.14
C GLY A 5 -15.38 -3.68 17.38
N LYS A 6 -16.05 -3.54 16.23
CA LYS A 6 -16.35 -4.64 15.29
C LYS A 6 -15.20 -4.83 14.33
N ALA A 7 -14.81 -6.08 14.04
CA ALA A 7 -13.76 -6.41 13.08
C ALA A 7 -14.26 -7.45 12.07
N LEU A 8 -13.69 -7.42 10.87
CA LEU A 8 -13.84 -8.47 9.87
C LEU A 8 -12.49 -8.72 9.23
N ALA A 9 -12.07 -9.99 9.20
CA ALA A 9 -10.89 -10.42 8.47
C ALA A 9 -11.32 -10.92 7.08
N LEU A 10 -10.68 -10.40 6.04
CA LEU A 10 -10.84 -10.85 4.66
C LEU A 10 -9.47 -11.27 4.13
N GLN A 11 -9.28 -12.56 3.92
CA GLN A 11 -8.12 -13.05 3.18
C GLN A 11 -8.24 -12.61 1.71
N ALA A 12 -7.14 -12.13 1.13
CA ALA A 12 -7.09 -11.65 -0.25
C ALA A 12 -5.64 -11.62 -0.74
N ASP A 13 -5.47 -11.93 -2.02
CA ASP A 13 -4.26 -11.57 -2.78
C ASP A 13 -4.55 -10.28 -3.55
N LEU A 14 -3.92 -9.18 -3.13
CA LEU A 14 -4.17 -7.86 -3.72
C LEU A 14 -3.62 -7.75 -5.16
N CYS A 15 -2.74 -8.65 -5.60
CA CYS A 15 -2.33 -8.75 -6.99
C CYS A 15 -3.48 -9.22 -7.91
N GLN A 16 -4.54 -9.80 -7.34
CA GLN A 16 -5.76 -10.21 -8.05
C GLN A 16 -6.81 -9.08 -8.03
N PRO A 17 -7.20 -8.51 -9.19
CA PRO A 17 -8.21 -7.45 -9.24
C PRO A 17 -9.55 -7.83 -8.58
N LYS A 18 -9.97 -9.09 -8.73
CA LYS A 18 -11.22 -9.61 -8.15
C LYS A 18 -11.22 -9.58 -6.63
N ASP A 19 -10.07 -9.79 -6.00
CA ASP A 19 -9.95 -9.74 -4.54
C ASP A 19 -10.04 -8.32 -4.00
N VAL A 20 -9.46 -7.35 -4.72
CA VAL A 20 -9.64 -5.91 -4.41
C VAL A 20 -11.13 -5.55 -4.51
N GLU A 21 -11.80 -5.91 -5.60
CA GLU A 21 -13.24 -5.68 -5.78
C GLU A 21 -14.08 -6.32 -4.66
N ARG A 22 -13.74 -7.56 -4.27
CA ARG A 22 -14.41 -8.27 -3.18
C ARG A 22 -14.23 -7.56 -1.84
N ILE A 23 -13.03 -7.09 -1.50
CA ILE A 23 -12.79 -6.34 -0.25
C ILE A 23 -13.69 -5.10 -0.18
N PHE A 24 -13.73 -4.29 -1.24
CA PHE A 24 -14.49 -3.04 -1.22
C PHE A 24 -16.01 -3.29 -1.27
N SER A 25 -16.48 -4.30 -2.02
CA SER A 25 -17.91 -4.65 -2.04
C SER A 25 -18.39 -5.20 -0.69
N THR A 26 -17.63 -6.10 -0.04
CA THR A 26 -17.94 -6.57 1.31
C THR A 26 -17.89 -5.43 2.33
N THR A 27 -16.89 -4.53 2.23
CA THR A 27 -16.80 -3.35 3.11
C THR A 27 -18.04 -2.45 2.95
N LYS A 28 -18.49 -2.22 1.72
CA LYS A 28 -19.69 -1.42 1.44
C LYS A 28 -20.96 -2.05 2.00
N GLN A 29 -21.10 -3.37 1.92
CA GLN A 29 -22.25 -4.09 2.51
C GLN A 29 -22.33 -3.90 4.04
N LEU A 30 -21.18 -3.80 4.71
CA LEU A 30 -21.12 -3.69 6.17
C LEU A 30 -21.18 -2.24 6.67
N ALA A 31 -20.48 -1.34 6.00
CA ALA A 31 -20.32 0.04 6.41
C ALA A 31 -21.34 0.98 5.76
N GLY A 32 -21.95 0.59 4.63
CA GLY A 32 -22.66 1.51 3.75
C GLY A 32 -21.70 2.58 3.22
N ASP A 33 -22.18 3.82 3.10
CA ASP A 33 -21.38 4.97 2.64
C ASP A 33 -20.53 5.59 3.76
N ARG A 34 -20.22 4.83 4.82
CA ARG A 34 -19.49 5.30 5.99
C ARG A 34 -18.00 4.95 5.97
N LEU A 35 -17.47 4.41 4.87
CA LEU A 35 -16.04 4.11 4.75
C LEU A 35 -15.24 5.42 4.86
N ALA A 36 -14.65 5.65 6.04
CA ALA A 36 -14.00 6.91 6.38
C ALA A 36 -12.53 6.94 6.00
N ALA A 37 -11.87 5.79 6.00
CA ALA A 37 -10.44 5.71 5.71
C ALA A 37 -10.04 4.39 5.07
N VAL A 38 -9.00 4.44 4.25
CA VAL A 38 -8.27 3.26 3.76
C VAL A 38 -6.78 3.47 4.03
N VAL A 39 -6.12 2.43 4.54
CA VAL A 39 -4.67 2.40 4.73
C VAL A 39 -4.06 1.37 3.79
N VAL A 40 -3.27 1.83 2.83
CA VAL A 40 -2.53 0.99 1.87
C VAL A 40 -1.18 0.66 2.47
N ASN A 41 -1.14 -0.43 3.25
CA ASN A 41 0.03 -0.84 4.02
C ASN A 41 0.82 -1.98 3.37
N HIS A 42 0.17 -2.81 2.57
CA HIS A 42 0.79 -4.03 2.05
C HIS A 42 2.05 -3.75 1.24
N GLY A 43 2.97 -4.70 1.28
CA GLY A 43 4.19 -4.67 0.47
C GLY A 43 5.19 -5.71 0.90
N VAL A 44 6.10 -6.03 -0.01
CA VAL A 44 7.17 -7.01 0.15
C VAL A 44 8.52 -6.35 -0.13
N ASN A 45 9.58 -6.86 0.47
CA ASN A 45 10.96 -6.43 0.21
C ASN A 45 11.80 -7.66 -0.12
N VAL A 46 12.48 -7.62 -1.27
CA VAL A 46 13.48 -8.60 -1.67
C VAL A 46 14.82 -7.86 -1.73
N PRO A 47 15.64 -7.93 -0.68
CA PRO A 47 16.92 -7.23 -0.66
C PRO A 47 17.95 -7.94 -1.54
N GLY A 48 18.80 -7.17 -2.22
CA GLY A 48 19.89 -7.67 -3.04
C GLY A 48 20.48 -6.59 -3.95
N PRO A 49 21.76 -6.71 -4.36
CA PRO A 49 22.35 -5.84 -5.38
C PRO A 49 21.52 -5.85 -6.67
N CYS A 50 21.42 -4.69 -7.34
CA CYS A 50 20.70 -4.59 -8.62
C CYS A 50 21.21 -5.59 -9.66
N ILE A 51 22.53 -5.78 -9.72
CA ILE A 51 23.20 -6.64 -10.70
C ILE A 51 22.91 -8.13 -10.52
N SER A 52 22.35 -8.52 -9.38
CA SER A 52 21.98 -9.91 -9.07
C SER A 52 20.49 -10.08 -8.82
N MET A 53 19.68 -9.04 -9.09
CA MET A 53 18.23 -9.11 -8.99
C MET A 53 17.70 -9.93 -10.17
N THR A 54 16.87 -10.94 -9.90
CA THR A 54 16.18 -11.68 -10.96
C THR A 54 14.95 -10.91 -11.42
N ASP A 55 14.53 -11.13 -12.67
CA ASP A 55 13.31 -10.50 -13.21
C ASP A 55 12.08 -10.93 -12.41
N GLU A 56 12.00 -12.19 -11.96
CA GLU A 56 10.89 -12.68 -11.14
C GLU A 56 10.82 -11.98 -9.78
N SER A 57 11.98 -11.71 -9.17
CA SER A 57 12.06 -10.99 -7.89
C SER A 57 11.66 -9.53 -8.06
N LEU A 58 12.11 -8.90 -9.15
CA LEU A 58 11.73 -7.54 -9.50
C LEU A 58 10.22 -7.45 -9.75
N ASP A 59 9.67 -8.33 -10.57
CA ASP A 59 8.24 -8.40 -10.90
C ASP A 59 7.41 -8.63 -9.65
N HIS A 60 7.84 -9.52 -8.75
CA HIS A 60 7.15 -9.75 -7.49
C HIS A 60 7.06 -8.46 -6.64
N VAL A 61 8.16 -7.70 -6.52
CA VAL A 61 8.16 -6.43 -5.79
C VAL A 61 7.29 -5.39 -6.49
N LEU A 62 7.36 -5.25 -7.81
CA LEU A 62 6.61 -4.23 -8.54
C LEU A 62 5.11 -4.54 -8.62
N ASP A 63 4.74 -5.79 -8.86
CA ASP A 63 3.34 -6.22 -8.89
C ASP A 63 2.68 -6.02 -7.52
N THR A 64 3.38 -6.42 -6.45
CA THR A 64 2.88 -6.27 -5.07
C THR A 64 2.88 -4.81 -4.63
N ASN A 65 3.98 -4.07 -4.77
CA ASN A 65 4.10 -2.76 -4.13
C ASN A 65 3.56 -1.61 -4.99
N VAL A 66 3.48 -1.78 -6.31
CA VAL A 66 3.07 -0.71 -7.24
C VAL A 66 1.74 -1.05 -7.90
N ARG A 67 1.66 -2.14 -8.66
CA ARG A 67 0.45 -2.46 -9.44
C ARG A 67 -0.75 -2.70 -8.53
N SER A 68 -0.60 -3.56 -7.52
CA SER A 68 -1.69 -3.82 -6.58
C SER A 68 -2.05 -2.61 -5.73
N ALA A 69 -1.07 -1.83 -5.28
CA ALA A 69 -1.30 -0.58 -4.56
C ALA A 69 -2.11 0.42 -5.40
N PHE A 70 -1.81 0.55 -6.69
CA PHE A 70 -2.59 1.38 -7.61
C PHE A 70 -4.05 0.91 -7.70
N MET A 71 -4.29 -0.40 -7.81
CA MET A 71 -5.65 -0.96 -7.84
C MET A 71 -6.43 -0.63 -6.55
N VAL A 72 -5.78 -0.78 -5.39
CA VAL A 72 -6.38 -0.46 -4.09
C VAL A 72 -6.63 1.05 -3.95
N LEU A 73 -5.68 1.90 -4.34
CA LEU A 73 -5.83 3.36 -4.31
C LEU A 73 -6.99 3.82 -5.19
N ARG A 74 -7.13 3.27 -6.40
CA ARG A 74 -8.26 3.55 -7.29
C ARG A 74 -9.59 3.13 -6.66
N ALA A 75 -9.66 1.92 -6.09
CA ALA A 75 -10.86 1.45 -5.42
C ALA A 75 -11.18 2.30 -4.17
N ALA A 76 -10.18 2.71 -3.41
CA ALA A 76 -10.33 3.60 -2.27
C ALA A 76 -10.87 4.98 -2.70
N ALA A 77 -10.33 5.56 -3.77
CA ALA A 77 -10.83 6.82 -4.31
C ALA A 77 -12.32 6.75 -4.65
N LEU A 78 -12.79 5.63 -5.19
CA LEU A 78 -14.21 5.45 -5.56
C LEU A 78 -15.14 5.21 -4.37
N ASN A 79 -14.65 4.64 -3.27
CA ASN A 79 -15.50 4.13 -2.18
C ASN A 79 -15.38 4.89 -0.86
N VAL A 80 -14.30 5.63 -0.62
CA VAL A 80 -14.15 6.45 0.59
C VAL A 80 -15.10 7.65 0.52
N ARG A 81 -15.84 7.88 1.60
CA ARG A 81 -16.81 8.98 1.72
C ARG A 81 -16.12 10.34 1.61
N ASN A 82 -16.84 11.35 1.14
CA ASN A 82 -16.34 12.74 1.12
C ASN A 82 -15.89 13.19 2.53
N GLY A 83 -14.76 13.90 2.60
CA GLY A 83 -14.08 14.25 3.85
C GLY A 83 -13.28 13.10 4.48
N GLY A 84 -13.28 11.92 3.87
CA GLY A 84 -12.49 10.77 4.30
C GLY A 84 -11.01 10.86 3.91
N SER A 85 -10.25 9.81 4.24
CA SER A 85 -8.79 9.78 4.06
C SER A 85 -8.26 8.51 3.41
N ILE A 86 -7.21 8.66 2.62
CA ILE A 86 -6.41 7.56 2.09
C ILE A 86 -4.97 7.78 2.55
N VAL A 87 -4.39 6.78 3.20
CA VAL A 87 -2.98 6.83 3.65
C VAL A 87 -2.23 5.65 3.06
N ALA A 88 -1.14 5.90 2.37
CA ALA A 88 -0.24 4.85 1.92
C ALA A 88 1.03 4.80 2.78
N ILE A 89 1.63 3.62 2.87
CA ILE A 89 2.88 3.40 3.61
C ILE A 89 4.04 3.27 2.62
N SER A 90 4.88 4.31 2.56
CA SER A 90 6.17 4.35 1.86
C SER A 90 7.28 3.83 2.79
N SER A 91 8.50 4.33 2.65
CA SER A 91 9.66 3.99 3.45
C SER A 91 10.69 5.12 3.41
N SER A 92 11.38 5.34 4.54
CA SER A 92 12.57 6.21 4.59
C SER A 92 13.68 5.79 3.62
N LEU A 93 13.67 4.54 3.12
CA LEU A 93 14.59 4.05 2.09
C LEU A 93 14.50 4.82 0.76
N VAL A 94 13.38 5.48 0.48
CA VAL A 94 13.26 6.40 -0.67
C VAL A 94 14.24 7.56 -0.53
N GLY A 95 14.35 8.12 0.67
CA GLY A 95 15.28 9.22 0.99
C GLY A 95 16.72 8.74 1.14
N SER A 96 16.93 7.70 1.94
CA SER A 96 18.27 7.23 2.34
C SER A 96 19.01 6.40 1.29
N LYS A 97 18.30 5.80 0.33
CA LYS A 97 18.87 5.09 -0.84
C LYS A 97 19.91 4.04 -0.46
N VAL A 98 19.60 3.23 0.56
CA VAL A 98 20.51 2.19 1.05
C VAL A 98 20.77 1.15 -0.04
N ALA A 99 22.04 0.79 -0.24
CA ALA A 99 22.45 -0.23 -1.20
C ALA A 99 21.70 -1.55 -0.96
N GLY A 100 21.43 -2.29 -2.04
CA GLY A 100 20.70 -3.55 -1.97
C GLY A 100 19.17 -3.42 -1.84
N ASN A 101 18.60 -2.21 -1.91
CA ASN A 101 17.15 -2.00 -1.77
C ASN A 101 16.52 -1.32 -2.99
N ALA A 102 17.14 -1.41 -4.16
CA ALA A 102 16.72 -0.66 -5.34
C ALA A 102 15.27 -0.95 -5.77
N ALA A 103 14.87 -2.22 -5.88
CA ALA A 103 13.51 -2.59 -6.26
C ALA A 103 12.49 -2.08 -5.23
N TYR A 104 12.75 -2.31 -3.95
CA TYR A 104 11.87 -1.87 -2.88
C TYR A 104 11.77 -0.34 -2.76
N ALA A 105 12.89 0.35 -2.65
CA ALA A 105 12.92 1.82 -2.56
C ALA A 105 12.32 2.46 -3.82
N GLY A 106 12.61 1.93 -5.01
CA GLY A 106 11.98 2.36 -6.27
C GLY A 106 10.47 2.17 -6.26
N SER A 107 9.97 1.03 -5.79
CA SER A 107 8.53 0.78 -5.68
C SER A 107 7.83 1.76 -4.71
N LYS A 108 8.49 2.09 -3.58
CA LYS A 108 7.94 3.05 -2.60
C LYS A 108 8.02 4.50 -3.10
N ALA A 109 9.04 4.86 -3.89
CA ALA A 109 9.11 6.15 -4.59
C ALA A 109 8.00 6.30 -5.64
N ALA A 110 7.68 5.23 -6.38
CA ALA A 110 6.55 5.21 -7.29
C ALA A 110 5.23 5.43 -6.53
N LEU A 111 5.05 4.76 -5.38
CA LEU A 111 3.88 4.92 -4.53
C LEU A 111 3.72 6.36 -4.03
N GLU A 112 4.79 7.02 -3.57
CA GLU A 112 4.77 8.44 -3.18
C GLU A 112 4.30 9.34 -4.32
N THR A 113 4.78 9.08 -5.54
CA THR A 113 4.39 9.85 -6.74
C THR A 113 2.92 9.65 -7.08
N ILE A 114 2.43 8.40 -7.08
CA ILE A 114 1.01 8.09 -7.34
C ILE A 114 0.11 8.78 -6.32
N VAL A 115 0.48 8.71 -5.04
CA VAL A 115 -0.26 9.34 -3.93
C VAL A 115 -0.31 10.86 -4.08
N ALA A 116 0.81 11.50 -4.44
CA ALA A 116 0.87 12.95 -4.64
C ALA A 116 0.00 13.41 -5.83
N VAL A 117 -0.07 12.64 -6.91
CA VAL A 117 -0.98 12.91 -8.03
C VAL A 117 -2.43 12.72 -7.61
N LEU A 118 -2.76 11.60 -6.97
CA LEU A 118 -4.11 11.30 -6.52
C LEU A 118 -4.65 12.34 -5.52
N ALA A 119 -3.79 12.86 -4.64
CA ALA A 119 -4.13 13.95 -3.73
C ALA A 119 -4.59 15.22 -4.47
N LYS A 120 -3.94 15.55 -5.61
CA LYS A 120 -4.32 16.69 -6.44
C LYS A 120 -5.62 16.43 -7.17
N GLU A 121 -5.81 15.23 -7.71
CA GLU A 121 -7.03 14.83 -8.41
C GLU A 121 -8.26 14.81 -7.49
N LEU A 122 -8.07 14.49 -6.21
CA LEU A 122 -9.15 14.37 -5.23
C LEU A 122 -9.30 15.58 -4.31
N LYS A 123 -8.66 16.71 -4.65
CA LYS A 123 -8.70 17.95 -3.88
C LYS A 123 -10.16 18.38 -3.61
N GLY A 124 -10.44 18.75 -2.36
CA GLY A 124 -11.78 19.16 -1.92
C GLY A 124 -12.74 18.00 -1.68
N ARG A 125 -12.33 16.76 -1.98
CA ARG A 125 -13.12 15.55 -1.73
C ARG A 125 -12.52 14.67 -0.66
N LEU A 126 -11.26 14.26 -0.81
CA LEU A 126 -10.55 13.36 0.12
C LEU A 126 -9.19 13.94 0.55
N ASN A 127 -8.72 13.54 1.73
CA ASN A 127 -7.32 13.72 2.13
C ASN A 127 -6.51 12.51 1.70
N VAL A 128 -5.43 12.69 0.94
CA VAL A 128 -4.61 11.59 0.42
C VAL A 128 -3.16 11.88 0.75
N ASN A 129 -2.52 11.01 1.53
CA ASN A 129 -1.17 11.22 2.05
C ASN A 129 -0.34 9.93 2.07
N CYS A 130 0.97 10.08 2.23
CA CYS A 130 1.90 8.98 2.43
C CYS A 130 2.64 9.16 3.76
N ILE A 131 2.97 8.05 4.42
CA ILE A 131 3.87 8.01 5.58
C ILE A 131 5.10 7.22 5.19
N ALA A 132 6.30 7.72 5.51
CA ALA A 132 7.57 7.06 5.24
C ALA A 132 8.25 6.64 6.55
N PRO A 133 8.00 5.43 7.07
CA PRO A 133 8.60 4.98 8.32
C PRO A 133 10.11 4.80 8.23
N GLY A 134 10.77 4.97 9.38
CA GLY A 134 12.12 4.47 9.62
C GLY A 134 12.17 2.93 9.71
N PRO A 135 13.29 2.35 10.15
CA PRO A 135 13.35 0.95 10.55
C PRO A 135 12.34 0.66 11.66
N ILE A 136 11.44 -0.30 11.44
CA ILE A 136 10.46 -0.76 12.41
C ILE A 136 10.63 -2.26 12.58
N GLU A 137 10.71 -2.71 13.83
CA GLU A 137 10.74 -4.15 14.15
C GLU A 137 9.50 -4.84 13.57
N SER A 138 9.73 -5.72 12.59
CA SER A 138 8.69 -6.43 11.84
C SER A 138 9.31 -7.59 11.07
N GLU A 139 8.49 -8.57 10.67
CA GLU A 139 8.93 -9.66 9.80
C GLU A 139 9.55 -9.14 8.49
N LEU A 140 8.95 -8.09 7.90
CA LEU A 140 9.49 -7.41 6.72
C LEU A 140 10.89 -6.82 6.97
N PHE A 141 11.15 -6.29 8.16
CA PHE A 141 12.45 -5.72 8.50
C PHE A 141 13.53 -6.79 8.64
N TYR A 142 13.17 -7.95 9.20
CA TYR A 142 14.08 -9.09 9.38
C TYR A 142 14.21 -9.97 8.14
N ALA A 143 13.33 -9.85 7.15
CA ALA A 143 13.39 -10.59 5.90
C ALA A 143 14.76 -10.40 5.20
N GLY A 144 15.51 -11.49 5.03
CA GLY A 144 16.83 -11.50 4.40
C GLY A 144 17.96 -10.94 5.25
N LYS A 145 17.76 -10.71 6.55
CA LYS A 145 18.80 -10.31 7.51
C LYS A 145 19.00 -11.40 8.57
N THR A 146 20.26 -11.74 8.84
CA THR A 146 20.69 -12.53 10.01
C THR A 146 21.03 -11.60 11.16
#